data_AF-A0A348ZEH5-F1
#
_entry.id   AF-A0A348ZEH5-F1
#
_cell.length_a   1.000
_cell.length_b   1.000
_cell.length_c   1.000
_cell.angle_alpha   90.00
_cell.angle_beta   90.00
_cell.angle_gamma   90.00
#
_symmetry.space_group_name_H-M   'P 1'
#
loop_
_entity.id
_entity.type
_entity.pdbx_description
1 polymer ?
#
loop_
_entity_poly.entity_id
_entity_poly.type
_entity_poly.pdbx_seq_one_letter_code
_entity_poly.pdbx_strand_id
1 'polypeptide(L)'
;MGWTEEPLGLGYRDEEGKLTHFVWGRCKGEYGPFHIHALAYQNRQQLLELMALLRSLGDQIVLVTLFEPQHVQLQDLIRQPFRNQRKTEGGKYEEGIKAEAWWQLRINDLATCIAATHLSNHSTLSLNLTLDDPIRHHLDSSLPWQGISGEYTLHLGQECKVSAGHSKKLPQLNASVGGFSRLWLGAASATRLATSGDVTAADDLIENLDRVFLLPTPATGWQF
;
A
#
# COMPACT_ATOMS: atom_id res chain seq x y z
N MET A 1 1.45 -18.38 -0.65
CA MET A 1 0.54 -18.90 -1.69
C MET A 1 -0.16 -20.13 -1.13
N GLY A 2 -1.49 -20.11 -1.04
CA GLY A 2 -2.27 -21.27 -0.58
C GLY A 2 -2.49 -22.29 -1.70
N TRP A 3 -3.23 -23.36 -1.41
CA TRP A 3 -3.64 -24.34 -2.42
C TRP A 3 -4.55 -23.67 -3.47
N THR A 4 -4.26 -23.87 -4.76
CA THR A 4 -5.02 -23.31 -5.87
C THR A 4 -5.76 -24.43 -6.58
N GLU A 5 -7.09 -24.40 -6.55
CA GLU A 5 -7.93 -25.31 -7.35
C GLU A 5 -7.80 -24.98 -8.84
N GLU A 6 -7.79 -26.00 -9.70
CA GLU A 6 -7.71 -25.86 -11.16
C GLU A 6 -6.57 -24.90 -11.58
N PRO A 7 -5.32 -25.19 -11.17
CA PRO A 7 -4.23 -24.24 -11.31
C PRO A 7 -3.83 -24.07 -12.77
N LEU A 8 -3.61 -22.82 -13.16
CA LEU A 8 -3.01 -22.44 -14.44
C LEU A 8 -1.87 -21.46 -14.18
N GLY A 9 -0.68 -21.84 -14.65
CA GLY A 9 0.52 -21.02 -14.59
C GLY A 9 1.12 -20.85 -15.97
N LEU A 10 1.42 -19.61 -16.35
CA LEU A 10 2.03 -19.25 -17.63
C LEU A 10 3.13 -18.23 -17.39
N GLY A 11 4.23 -18.31 -18.12
CA GLY A 11 5.36 -17.40 -17.94
C GLY A 11 6.50 -17.66 -18.90
N TYR A 12 7.55 -16.89 -18.74
CA TYR A 12 8.70 -16.86 -19.65
C TYR A 12 9.96 -17.33 -18.94
N ARG A 13 10.85 -17.94 -19.72
CA ARG A 13 12.19 -18.34 -19.28
C ARG A 13 13.24 -17.59 -20.07
N ASP A 14 14.38 -17.30 -19.45
CA ASP A 14 15.56 -16.82 -20.16
C ASP A 14 16.23 -17.96 -20.96
N GLU A 15 17.33 -17.64 -21.64
CA GLU A 15 18.08 -18.58 -22.48
C GLU A 15 18.66 -19.74 -21.66
N GLU A 16 18.96 -19.51 -20.39
CA GLU A 16 19.42 -20.51 -19.43
C GLU A 16 18.27 -21.35 -18.84
N GLY A 17 17.02 -21.07 -19.23
CA GLY A 17 15.84 -21.80 -18.79
C GLY A 17 15.33 -21.40 -17.41
N LYS A 18 15.83 -20.32 -16.80
CA LYS A 18 15.34 -19.80 -15.52
C LYS A 18 14.05 -19.01 -15.73
N LEU A 19 13.07 -19.23 -14.86
CA LEU A 19 11.80 -18.49 -14.87
C LEU A 19 12.07 -17.02 -14.54
N THR A 20 11.68 -16.11 -15.42
CA THR A 20 11.93 -14.67 -15.25
C THR A 20 10.70 -13.92 -14.78
N HIS A 21 9.54 -14.21 -15.36
CA HIS A 21 8.28 -13.57 -15.02
C HIS A 21 7.09 -14.46 -15.37
N PHE A 22 6.02 -14.39 -14.58
CA PHE A 22 4.90 -15.31 -14.69
C PHE A 22 3.58 -14.76 -14.12
N VAL A 23 2.50 -15.40 -14.54
CA VAL A 23 1.18 -15.36 -13.91
C VAL A 23 0.85 -16.74 -13.34
N TRP A 24 0.22 -16.76 -12.17
CA TRP A 24 -0.28 -17.98 -11.55
C TRP A 24 -1.67 -17.74 -10.97
N GLY A 25 -2.58 -18.66 -11.20
CA GLY A 25 -3.95 -18.50 -10.76
C GLY A 25 -4.81 -19.73 -10.97
N ARG A 26 -6.12 -19.53 -10.87
CA ARG A 26 -7.15 -20.52 -11.13
C ARG A 26 -7.87 -20.21 -12.44
N CYS A 27 -7.98 -21.17 -13.34
CA CYS A 27 -8.82 -21.05 -14.53
C CYS A 27 -10.04 -21.95 -14.42
N LYS A 28 -11.24 -21.36 -14.39
CA LYS A 28 -12.49 -22.12 -14.20
C LYS A 28 -13.01 -22.65 -15.53
N GLY A 29 -13.12 -23.97 -15.66
CA GLY A 29 -13.67 -24.62 -16.86
C GLY A 29 -12.87 -24.29 -18.14
N GLU A 30 -13.51 -24.42 -19.30
CA GLU A 30 -12.83 -24.27 -20.60
C GLU A 30 -12.55 -22.81 -20.98
N TYR A 31 -13.44 -21.88 -20.61
CA TYR A 31 -13.42 -20.48 -21.11
C TYR A 31 -13.16 -19.43 -20.01
N GLY A 32 -12.77 -19.87 -18.82
CA GLY A 32 -12.55 -19.02 -17.66
C GLY A 32 -13.82 -18.68 -16.86
N PRO A 33 -13.74 -17.69 -15.95
CA PRO A 33 -12.67 -16.69 -15.81
C PRO A 33 -11.32 -17.27 -15.36
N PHE A 34 -10.23 -16.60 -15.77
CA PHE A 34 -8.89 -16.83 -15.24
C PHE A 34 -8.59 -15.84 -14.12
N HIS A 35 -8.64 -16.32 -12.88
CA HIS A 35 -8.33 -15.55 -11.68
C HIS A 35 -6.85 -15.67 -11.36
N ILE A 36 -6.08 -14.63 -11.68
CA ILE A 36 -4.66 -14.52 -11.38
C ILE A 36 -4.51 -14.15 -9.91
N HIS A 37 -3.85 -15.03 -9.15
CA HIS A 37 -3.56 -14.85 -7.73
C HIS A 37 -2.13 -14.37 -7.47
N ALA A 38 -1.21 -14.62 -8.40
CA ALA A 38 0.15 -14.11 -8.34
C ALA A 38 0.62 -13.66 -9.73
N LEU A 39 1.32 -12.54 -9.73
CA LEU A 39 1.94 -11.89 -10.88
C LEU A 39 3.33 -11.46 -10.42
N ALA A 40 4.38 -11.96 -11.07
CA ALA A 40 5.76 -11.66 -10.70
C ALA A 40 6.56 -11.24 -11.93
N TYR A 41 7.28 -10.12 -11.82
CA TYR A 41 8.13 -9.53 -12.86
C TYR A 41 9.09 -8.54 -12.22
N GLN A 42 10.22 -8.25 -12.88
CA GLN A 42 11.27 -7.38 -12.35
C GLN A 42 11.28 -5.99 -12.98
N ASN A 43 10.74 -5.85 -14.20
CA ASN A 43 10.82 -4.60 -14.94
C ASN A 43 9.63 -4.41 -15.89
N ARG A 44 9.54 -3.21 -16.45
CA ARG A 44 8.46 -2.79 -17.36
C ARG A 44 8.28 -3.73 -18.56
N GLN A 45 9.38 -4.20 -19.15
CA GLN A 45 9.32 -5.05 -20.35
C GLN A 45 8.64 -6.37 -20.03
N GLN A 46 9.03 -7.00 -18.93
CA GLN A 46 8.45 -8.26 -18.45
C GLN A 46 6.95 -8.11 -18.12
N LEU A 47 6.53 -6.98 -17.53
CA LEU A 47 5.11 -6.72 -17.31
C LEU A 47 4.34 -6.65 -18.65
N LEU A 48 4.87 -5.96 -19.65
CA LEU A 48 4.24 -5.85 -20.96
C LEU A 48 4.17 -7.20 -21.69
N GLU A 49 5.18 -8.05 -21.51
CA GLU A 49 5.19 -9.43 -22.01
C GLU A 49 4.08 -10.27 -21.37
N LEU A 50 3.87 -10.15 -20.04
CA LEU A 50 2.73 -10.79 -19.39
C LEU A 50 1.39 -10.26 -19.89
N MET A 51 1.26 -8.95 -20.12
CA MET A 51 0.02 -8.39 -20.67
C MET A 51 -0.22 -8.87 -22.12
N ALA A 52 0.83 -8.99 -22.93
CA ALA A 52 0.75 -9.55 -24.28
C ALA A 52 0.37 -11.04 -24.26
N LEU A 53 0.92 -11.81 -23.32
CA LEU A 53 0.54 -13.21 -23.08
C LEU A 53 -0.94 -13.32 -22.74
N LEU A 54 -1.44 -12.55 -21.76
CA LEU A 54 -2.86 -12.58 -21.39
C LEU A 54 -3.75 -12.17 -22.56
N ARG A 55 -3.35 -11.17 -23.34
CA ARG A 55 -4.06 -10.78 -24.56
C ARG A 55 -4.11 -11.89 -25.60
N SER A 56 -3.05 -12.69 -25.74
CA SER A 56 -3.00 -13.79 -26.69
C SER A 56 -4.00 -14.92 -26.39
N LEU A 57 -4.48 -14.99 -25.15
CA LEU A 57 -5.50 -15.95 -24.70
C LEU A 57 -6.94 -15.48 -25.02
N GLY A 58 -7.12 -14.33 -25.67
CA GLY A 58 -8.44 -13.69 -25.83
C GLY A 58 -9.46 -14.50 -26.63
N ASP A 59 -9.02 -15.46 -27.45
CA ASP A 59 -9.94 -16.38 -28.16
C ASP A 59 -10.38 -17.56 -27.28
N GLN A 60 -9.65 -17.87 -26.20
CA GLN A 60 -9.94 -19.00 -25.30
C GLN A 60 -10.53 -18.54 -23.96
N ILE A 61 -10.08 -17.41 -23.42
CA ILE A 61 -10.44 -16.93 -22.07
C ILE A 61 -11.22 -15.63 -22.19
N VAL A 62 -12.48 -15.67 -21.73
CA VAL A 62 -13.42 -14.55 -21.88
C VAL A 62 -13.14 -13.42 -20.87
N LEU A 63 -12.64 -13.76 -19.67
CA LEU A 63 -12.36 -12.80 -18.61
C LEU A 63 -11.10 -13.19 -17.83
N VAL A 64 -10.24 -12.21 -17.59
CA VAL A 64 -9.10 -12.31 -16.68
C VAL A 64 -9.37 -11.39 -15.49
N THR A 65 -9.13 -11.88 -14.27
CA THR A 65 -9.19 -11.09 -13.05
C THR A 65 -7.81 -11.10 -12.41
N LEU A 66 -7.27 -9.93 -12.06
CA LEU A 66 -6.01 -9.81 -11.34
C LEU A 66 -6.02 -8.62 -10.38
N PHE A 67 -5.10 -8.64 -9.43
CA PHE A 67 -4.75 -7.44 -8.67
C PHE A 67 -3.89 -6.52 -9.54
N GLU A 68 -4.24 -5.23 -9.61
CA GLU A 68 -3.64 -4.23 -10.50
C GLU A 68 -2.33 -3.64 -9.97
N PRO A 69 -1.21 -3.71 -10.72
CA PRO A 69 -0.04 -2.87 -10.62
C PRO A 69 -0.06 -1.69 -9.66
N GLN A 70 0.55 -1.68 -8.47
CA GLN A 70 0.57 -0.41 -7.71
C GLN A 70 1.20 0.78 -8.47
N HIS A 71 2.11 0.50 -9.38
CA HIS A 71 2.78 1.51 -10.21
C HIS A 71 2.18 1.62 -11.63
N VAL A 72 1.08 0.93 -11.94
CA VAL A 72 0.44 0.92 -13.27
C VAL A 72 -1.08 0.91 -13.14
N GLN A 73 -1.73 1.92 -13.73
CA GLN A 73 -3.17 1.85 -13.97
C GLN A 73 -3.44 0.98 -15.20
N LEU A 74 -3.84 -0.28 -15.01
CA LEU A 74 -4.15 -1.23 -16.09
C LEU A 74 -5.32 -0.78 -16.96
N GLN A 75 -6.22 0.07 -16.43
CA GLN A 75 -7.27 0.69 -17.25
C GLN A 75 -6.70 1.41 -18.48
N ASP A 76 -5.50 1.97 -18.38
CA ASP A 76 -4.83 2.68 -19.48
C ASP A 76 -4.45 1.76 -20.64
N LEU A 77 -4.40 0.44 -20.40
CA LEU A 77 -4.10 -0.58 -21.41
C LEU A 77 -5.37 -1.10 -22.12
N ILE A 78 -6.56 -0.77 -21.61
CA ILE A 78 -7.83 -1.29 -22.11
C ILE A 78 -8.43 -0.34 -23.16
N ARG A 79 -8.92 -0.91 -24.27
CA ARG A 79 -9.61 -0.15 -25.31
C ARG A 79 -11.10 -0.01 -24.98
N GLN A 80 -11.57 1.23 -24.87
CA GLN A 80 -12.98 1.58 -24.60
C GLN A 80 -13.53 0.98 -23.27
N PRO A 81 -12.82 1.12 -22.13
CA PRO A 81 -13.15 0.45 -20.87
C PRO A 81 -14.59 0.71 -20.40
N PHE A 82 -15.04 1.97 -20.41
CA PHE A 82 -16.40 2.32 -20.00
C PHE A 82 -17.49 1.76 -20.92
N ARG A 83 -17.20 1.57 -22.21
CA ARG A 83 -18.16 0.97 -23.15
C ARG A 83 -18.34 -0.51 -22.84
N ASN A 84 -17.24 -1.22 -22.57
CA ASN A 84 -17.28 -2.65 -22.28
C ASN A 84 -17.88 -2.92 -20.91
N GLN A 85 -17.54 -2.11 -19.90
CA GLN A 85 -18.17 -2.15 -18.59
C GLN A 85 -19.71 -2.06 -18.70
N ARG A 86 -20.24 -1.01 -19.36
CA ARG A 86 -21.70 -0.86 -19.56
C ARG A 86 -22.36 -2.01 -20.34
N LYS A 87 -21.62 -2.63 -21.27
CA LYS A 87 -22.14 -3.77 -22.05
C LYS A 87 -22.21 -5.06 -21.25
N THR A 88 -21.33 -5.22 -20.26
CA THR A 88 -21.15 -6.47 -19.51
C THR A 88 -21.70 -6.40 -18.09
N GLU A 89 -22.13 -5.21 -17.65
CA GLU A 89 -22.76 -4.93 -16.36
C GLU A 89 -23.88 -5.92 -16.03
N GLY A 90 -23.78 -6.55 -14.85
CA GLY A 90 -24.74 -7.56 -14.38
C GLY A 90 -24.61 -8.94 -15.03
N GLY A 91 -23.64 -9.13 -15.94
CA GLY A 91 -23.37 -10.38 -16.62
C GLY A 91 -22.40 -11.31 -15.88
N LYS A 92 -22.29 -12.56 -16.34
CA LYS A 92 -21.33 -13.55 -15.79
C LYS A 92 -19.86 -13.13 -15.95
N TYR A 93 -19.54 -12.39 -17.00
CA TYR A 93 -18.20 -11.93 -17.35
C TYR A 93 -18.13 -10.39 -17.35
N GLU A 94 -18.60 -9.80 -16.25
CA GLU A 94 -18.60 -8.35 -16.07
C GLU A 94 -17.16 -7.79 -16.03
N GLU A 95 -16.90 -6.79 -16.86
CA GLU A 95 -15.64 -6.03 -16.84
C GLU A 95 -15.77 -4.86 -15.86
N GLY A 96 -14.76 -4.67 -15.00
CA GLY A 96 -14.74 -3.53 -14.10
C GLY A 96 -13.47 -3.47 -13.26
N ILE A 97 -13.34 -2.37 -12.53
CA ILE A 97 -12.28 -2.14 -11.55
C ILE A 97 -12.94 -1.95 -10.19
N LYS A 98 -12.41 -2.63 -9.17
CA LYS A 98 -12.88 -2.54 -7.79
C LYS A 98 -11.70 -2.14 -6.90
N ALA A 99 -11.96 -1.26 -5.95
CA ALA A 99 -10.99 -0.84 -4.94
C ALA A 99 -11.56 -1.16 -3.56
N GLU A 100 -10.77 -1.82 -2.74
CA GLU A 100 -11.16 -2.29 -1.40
C GLU A 100 -10.04 -2.00 -0.39
N ALA A 101 -10.41 -1.71 0.85
CA ALA A 101 -9.47 -1.57 1.96
C ALA A 101 -9.13 -2.96 2.53
N TRP A 102 -8.13 -3.61 1.95
CA TRP A 102 -7.78 -5.00 2.30
C TRP A 102 -6.95 -5.14 3.57
N TRP A 103 -6.03 -4.19 3.81
CA TRP A 103 -5.10 -4.24 4.94
C TRP A 103 -5.27 -3.05 5.87
N GLN A 104 -5.10 -3.31 7.16
CA GLN A 104 -4.93 -2.31 8.19
C GLN A 104 -3.60 -2.53 8.88
N LEU A 105 -2.86 -1.45 9.08
CA LEU A 105 -1.59 -1.46 9.79
C LEU A 105 -1.60 -0.39 10.87
N ARG A 106 -0.89 -0.67 11.96
CA ARG A 106 -0.88 0.17 13.14
C ARG A 106 0.47 0.07 13.85
N ILE A 107 1.01 1.21 14.26
CA ILE A 107 2.16 1.28 15.14
C ILE A 107 1.73 0.84 16.54
N ASN A 108 2.42 -0.16 17.09
CA ASN A 108 2.22 -0.62 18.47
C ASN A 108 3.37 -0.20 19.41
N ASP A 109 4.54 0.10 18.84
CA ASP A 109 5.71 0.64 19.52
C ASP A 109 6.28 1.78 18.69
N LEU A 110 6.01 3.02 19.11
CA LEU A 110 6.45 4.22 18.42
C LEU A 110 7.97 4.32 18.36
N ALA A 111 8.66 3.98 19.45
CA ALA A 111 10.11 4.14 19.53
C ALA A 111 10.82 3.20 18.57
N THR A 112 10.42 1.93 18.56
CA THR A 112 11.01 0.92 17.68
C THR A 112 10.70 1.23 16.21
N CYS A 113 9.47 1.61 15.87
CA CYS A 113 9.10 1.97 14.49
C CYS A 113 9.89 3.18 13.98
N ILE A 114 10.01 4.24 14.78
CA ILE A 114 10.75 5.44 14.40
C ILE A 114 12.24 5.15 14.29
N ALA A 115 12.84 4.40 15.22
CA ALA A 115 14.25 4.04 15.16
C ALA A 115 14.61 3.18 13.92
N ALA A 116 13.67 2.35 13.45
CA ALA A 116 13.83 1.56 12.23
C ALA A 116 13.60 2.35 10.92
N THR A 117 13.22 3.62 11.02
CA THR A 117 12.91 4.47 9.87
C THR A 117 14.17 5.18 9.37
N HIS A 118 14.50 4.94 8.10
CA HIS A 118 15.58 5.63 7.39
C HIS A 118 14.99 6.42 6.22
N LEU A 119 15.00 7.74 6.33
CA LEU A 119 14.48 8.61 5.27
C LEU A 119 15.61 8.91 4.28
N SER A 120 15.34 8.68 3.00
CA SER A 120 16.29 8.92 1.90
C SER A 120 16.54 10.40 1.60
N ASN A 121 15.73 11.29 2.18
CA ASN A 121 15.83 12.74 1.96
C ASN A 121 16.87 13.39 2.87
N HIS A 122 17.58 14.38 2.34
CA HIS A 122 18.56 15.18 3.09
C HIS A 122 17.93 16.22 4.02
N SER A 123 16.61 16.43 3.94
CA SER A 123 15.86 17.33 4.80
C SER A 123 15.63 16.70 6.17
N THR A 124 16.01 17.43 7.23
CA THR A 124 15.74 17.05 8.62
C THR A 124 14.59 17.86 9.18
N LEU A 125 13.74 17.25 10.00
CA LEU A 125 12.64 17.92 10.69
C LEU A 125 12.56 17.45 12.14
N SER A 126 12.53 18.41 13.07
CA SER A 126 12.22 18.15 14.47
C SER A 126 10.87 18.77 14.82
N LEU A 127 10.02 18.01 15.51
CA LEU A 127 8.68 18.44 15.89
C LEU A 127 8.24 17.82 17.22
N ASN A 128 7.27 18.43 17.86
CA ASN A 128 6.54 17.84 18.97
C ASN A 128 5.31 17.09 18.45
N LEU A 129 5.07 15.88 18.92
CA LEU A 129 3.92 15.05 18.60
C LEU A 129 3.10 14.78 19.86
N THR A 130 1.83 15.18 19.84
CA THR A 130 0.82 14.62 20.74
C THR A 130 0.06 13.54 20.00
N LEU A 131 0.19 12.31 20.48
CA LEU A 131 -0.45 11.13 19.90
C LEU A 131 -1.61 10.69 20.79
N ASP A 132 -2.78 10.51 20.18
CA ASP A 132 -3.93 9.88 20.84
C ASP A 132 -4.16 8.47 20.31
N ASP A 133 -4.14 7.52 21.23
CA ASP A 133 -4.42 6.11 20.99
C ASP A 133 -5.66 5.69 21.81
N PRO A 134 -6.80 5.45 21.15
CA PRO A 134 -8.04 5.13 21.85
C PRO A 134 -8.03 3.75 22.49
N ILE A 135 -7.06 2.87 22.15
CA ILE A 135 -7.05 1.50 22.67
C ILE A 135 -6.94 1.47 24.20
N ARG A 136 -6.30 2.48 24.81
CA ARG A 136 -6.17 2.63 26.26
C ARG A 136 -7.53 2.58 26.99
N HIS A 137 -8.60 3.00 26.33
CA HIS A 137 -9.95 3.03 26.89
C HIS A 137 -10.62 1.64 26.89
N HIS A 138 -10.01 0.66 26.23
CA HIS A 138 -10.53 -0.69 26.06
C HIS A 138 -9.64 -1.76 26.71
N LEU A 139 -8.51 -1.36 27.29
CA LEU A 139 -7.56 -2.27 27.95
C LEU A 139 -7.76 -2.25 29.47
N ASP A 140 -7.55 -3.40 30.10
CA ASP A 140 -7.48 -3.51 31.55
C ASP A 140 -6.21 -2.79 32.03
N SER A 141 -6.35 -1.91 33.03
CA SER A 141 -5.25 -1.14 33.64
C SER A 141 -4.10 -2.00 34.19
N SER A 142 -4.34 -3.28 34.47
CA SER A 142 -3.32 -4.24 34.93
C SER A 142 -2.39 -4.72 33.80
N LEU A 143 -2.76 -4.50 32.54
CA LEU A 143 -1.93 -4.89 31.41
C LEU A 143 -0.70 -3.97 31.30
N PRO A 144 0.48 -4.53 30.98
CA PRO A 144 1.72 -3.77 30.91
C PRO A 144 1.77 -2.76 29.74
N TRP A 145 1.02 -3.02 28.67
CA TRP A 145 0.92 -2.12 27.52
C TRP A 145 -0.48 -1.53 27.46
N GLN A 146 -0.56 -0.21 27.34
CA GLN A 146 -1.80 0.58 27.39
C GLN A 146 -2.01 1.40 26.10
N GLY A 147 -1.40 0.99 25.00
CA GLY A 147 -1.30 1.82 23.79
C GLY A 147 -0.11 2.77 23.82
N ILE A 148 -0.06 3.66 22.83
CA ILE A 148 1.06 4.60 22.63
C ILE A 148 0.67 6.08 22.76
N SER A 149 -0.48 6.38 23.39
CA SER A 149 -0.85 7.77 23.68
C SER A 149 0.25 8.49 24.46
N GLY A 150 0.53 9.74 24.11
CA GLY A 150 1.51 10.53 24.83
C GLY A 150 2.00 11.75 24.08
N GLU A 151 2.91 12.45 24.74
CA GLU A 151 3.66 13.58 24.19
C GLU A 151 5.06 13.12 23.85
N TYR A 152 5.54 13.50 22.66
CA TYR A 152 6.82 13.05 22.13
C TYR A 152 7.54 14.19 21.42
N THR A 153 8.87 14.14 21.42
CA THR A 153 9.71 14.91 20.51
C THR A 153 10.22 13.97 19.45
N LEU A 154 9.97 14.28 18.19
CA LEU A 154 10.44 13.54 17.02
C LEU A 154 11.59 14.29 16.37
N HIS A 155 12.58 13.53 15.92
CA HIS A 155 13.60 13.97 14.98
C HIS A 155 13.56 13.03 13.77
N LEU A 156 13.33 13.60 12.59
CA LEU A 156 13.20 12.90 11.32
C LEU A 156 14.37 13.30 10.42
N GLY A 157 15.08 12.32 9.88
CA GLY A 157 16.25 12.49 9.03
C GLY A 157 16.84 11.15 8.61
N GLN A 158 18.16 11.10 8.32
CA GLN A 158 18.86 9.83 8.01
C GLN A 158 18.76 8.83 9.16
N GLU A 159 18.84 9.33 10.39
CA GLU A 159 18.50 8.61 11.61
C GLU A 159 17.27 9.26 12.24
N CYS A 160 16.20 8.49 12.37
CA CYS A 160 15.00 8.96 13.05
C CYS A 160 15.04 8.60 14.54
N LYS A 161 14.60 9.52 15.39
CA LYS A 161 14.61 9.36 16.86
C LYS A 161 13.33 9.91 17.45
N VAL A 162 12.91 9.32 18.55
CA VAL A 162 11.79 9.80 19.36
C VAL A 162 12.15 9.74 20.83
N SER A 163 11.72 10.76 21.58
CA SER A 163 11.84 10.81 23.04
C SER A 163 10.53 11.26 23.66
N ALA A 164 10.24 10.81 24.87
CA ALA A 164 9.06 11.24 25.61
C ALA A 164 9.13 12.74 25.97
N GLY A 165 7.97 13.39 25.97
CA GLY A 165 7.78 14.80 26.28
C GLY A 165 8.03 15.75 25.11
N HIS A 166 7.60 17.00 25.29
CA HIS A 166 7.79 18.07 24.32
C HIS A 166 9.08 18.86 24.56
N SER A 167 9.69 19.30 23.47
CA SER A 167 10.83 20.21 23.47
C SER A 167 10.38 21.64 23.18
N LYS A 168 11.05 22.61 23.80
CA LYS A 168 10.73 24.04 23.61
C LYS A 168 11.02 24.47 22.17
N LYS A 169 10.17 25.35 21.62
CA LYS A 169 10.32 25.99 20.31
C LYS A 169 10.24 25.06 19.09
N LEU A 170 9.75 23.83 19.25
CA LEU A 170 9.43 22.97 18.11
C LEU A 170 7.97 23.13 17.69
N PRO A 171 7.66 22.97 16.39
CA PRO A 171 6.29 22.99 15.90
C PRO A 171 5.52 21.78 16.42
N GLN A 172 4.21 21.93 16.62
CA GLN A 172 3.34 20.91 17.21
C GLN A 172 2.55 20.16 16.13
N LEU A 173 2.55 18.85 16.23
CA LEU A 173 1.71 17.92 15.48
C LEU A 173 0.79 17.19 16.44
N ASN A 174 -0.51 17.22 16.20
CA ASN A 174 -1.47 16.35 16.88
C ASN A 174 -1.93 15.27 15.91
N ALA A 175 -2.00 14.02 16.35
CA ALA A 175 -2.44 12.93 15.49
C ALA A 175 -3.14 11.83 16.28
N SER A 176 -4.09 11.16 15.64
CA SER A 176 -4.51 9.84 16.11
C SER A 176 -3.43 8.79 15.78
N VAL A 177 -3.37 7.69 16.53
CA VAL A 177 -2.47 6.56 16.21
C VAL A 177 -2.69 6.04 14.79
N GLY A 178 -3.94 6.02 14.31
CA GLY A 178 -4.27 5.61 12.95
C GLY A 178 -3.81 6.63 11.91
N GLY A 179 -3.96 7.93 12.18
CA GLY A 179 -3.44 9.00 11.33
C GLY A 179 -1.93 8.94 11.20
N PHE A 180 -1.22 8.89 12.32
CA PHE A 180 0.23 8.82 12.34
C PHE A 180 0.78 7.52 11.72
N SER A 181 0.12 6.38 11.93
CA SER A 181 0.52 5.11 11.29
C SER A 181 0.42 5.18 9.76
N ARG A 182 -0.63 5.82 9.23
CA ARG A 182 -0.80 6.00 7.77
C ARG A 182 0.24 6.94 7.18
N LEU A 183 0.58 8.01 7.90
CA LEU A 183 1.66 8.92 7.52
C LEU A 183 3.01 8.20 7.48
N TRP A 184 3.35 7.52 8.58
CA TRP A 184 4.61 6.81 8.76
C TRP A 184 4.83 5.68 7.73
N LEU A 185 3.76 5.00 7.30
CA LEU A 185 3.83 3.96 6.27
C LEU A 185 3.91 4.50 4.84
N GLY A 186 3.71 5.80 4.62
CA GLY A 186 3.53 6.38 3.28
C GLY A 186 2.18 6.03 2.63
N ALA A 187 1.22 5.52 3.40
CA ALA A 187 -0.12 5.18 2.90
C ALA A 187 -0.98 6.43 2.62
N ALA A 188 -0.73 7.53 3.34
CA ALA A 188 -1.35 8.82 3.12
C ALA A 188 -0.37 9.95 3.45
N SER A 189 -0.43 11.04 2.69
CA SER A 189 0.36 12.24 2.96
C SER A 189 -0.19 13.00 4.17
N ALA A 190 0.63 13.85 4.79
CA ALA A 190 0.22 14.71 5.88
C ALA A 190 -0.92 15.65 5.45
N THR A 191 -0.85 16.20 4.23
CA THR A 191 -1.92 17.04 3.67
C THR A 191 -3.25 16.30 3.60
N ARG A 192 -3.26 15.03 3.14
CA ARG A 192 -4.48 14.23 3.05
C ARG A 192 -5.06 13.92 4.43
N LEU A 193 -4.20 13.64 5.41
CA LEU A 193 -4.61 13.33 6.79
C LEU A 193 -5.08 14.58 7.55
N ALA A 194 -4.50 15.75 7.26
CA ALA A 194 -4.96 17.02 7.78
C ALA A 194 -6.38 17.36 7.27
N THR A 195 -6.64 17.06 6.00
CA THR A 195 -7.97 17.25 5.38
C THR A 195 -9.06 16.43 6.06
N SER A 196 -8.75 15.21 6.52
CA SER A 196 -9.69 14.34 7.25
C SER A 196 -9.73 14.60 8.77
N GLY A 197 -8.86 15.47 9.29
CA GLY A 197 -8.74 15.73 10.74
C GLY A 197 -8.03 14.62 11.51
N ASP A 198 -7.43 13.64 10.83
CA ASP A 198 -6.64 12.57 11.46
C ASP A 198 -5.29 13.07 12.00
N VAL A 199 -4.82 14.19 11.46
CA VAL A 199 -3.62 14.93 11.83
C VAL A 199 -3.96 16.42 11.88
N THR A 200 -3.35 17.19 12.77
CA THR A 200 -3.54 18.64 12.86
C THR A 200 -2.25 19.34 13.25
N ALA A 201 -1.84 20.32 12.46
CA ALA A 201 -0.69 21.18 12.69
C ALA A 201 -0.84 22.48 11.90
N ALA A 202 0.13 23.39 12.01
CA ALA A 202 0.24 24.52 11.10
C ALA A 202 0.61 24.06 9.68
N ASP A 203 0.15 24.80 8.66
CA ASP A 203 0.28 24.43 7.25
C ASP A 203 1.75 24.23 6.83
N ASP A 204 2.66 25.05 7.35
CA ASP A 204 4.10 24.93 7.10
C ASP A 204 4.67 23.60 7.61
N LEU A 205 4.19 23.10 8.75
CA LEU A 205 4.56 21.78 9.25
C LEU A 205 3.98 20.66 8.39
N ILE A 206 2.72 20.78 7.96
CA ILE A 206 2.08 19.78 7.09
C ILE A 206 2.83 19.65 5.76
N GLU A 207 3.18 20.77 5.12
CA GLU A 207 3.99 20.76 3.90
C GLU A 207 5.40 20.19 4.12
N ASN A 208 6.03 20.51 5.25
CA ASN A 208 7.34 19.95 5.60
C ASN A 208 7.27 18.44 5.81
N LEU A 209 6.20 17.93 6.42
CA LEU A 209 5.98 16.50 6.60
C LEU A 209 5.82 15.78 5.25
N ASP A 210 5.09 16.36 4.29
CA ASP A 210 4.99 15.80 2.94
C ASP A 210 6.35 15.74 2.22
N ARG A 211 7.22 16.72 2.46
CA ARG A 211 8.59 16.74 1.91
C ARG A 211 9.54 15.76 2.61
N VAL A 212 9.35 15.51 3.90
CA VAL A 212 10.24 14.62 4.68
C VAL A 212 9.82 13.17 4.52
N PHE A 213 8.51 12.87 4.56
CA PHE A 213 7.93 11.55 4.32
C PHE A 213 7.66 11.29 2.83
N LEU A 214 8.67 11.47 1.96
CA LEU A 214 8.62 10.99 0.57
C LEU A 214 8.88 9.48 0.51
N LEU A 215 8.02 8.71 1.17
CA LEU A 215 8.07 7.26 1.20
C LEU A 215 7.43 6.69 -0.07
N PRO A 216 7.93 5.55 -0.58
CA PRO A 216 7.22 4.82 -1.62
C PRO A 216 5.84 4.37 -1.10
N THR A 217 4.84 4.36 -1.97
CA THR A 217 3.52 3.81 -1.64
C THR A 217 3.67 2.37 -1.16
N PRO A 218 3.09 1.99 0.00
CA PRO A 218 3.29 0.66 0.57
C PRO A 218 2.61 -0.43 -0.28
N ALA A 219 3.41 -1.41 -0.70
CA ALA A 219 2.99 -2.55 -1.50
C ALA A 219 2.47 -3.74 -0.66
N THR A 220 1.67 -3.47 0.36
CA THR A 220 1.19 -4.51 1.29
C THR A 220 0.38 -5.57 0.56
N GLY A 221 0.84 -6.83 0.64
CA GLY A 221 0.25 -7.96 -0.08
C GLY A 221 0.83 -8.20 -1.48
N TRP A 222 1.70 -7.31 -1.96
CA TRP A 222 2.45 -7.46 -3.21
C TRP A 222 3.92 -7.75 -2.91
N GLN A 223 4.22 -9.00 -2.58
CA GLN A 223 5.55 -9.40 -2.10
C GLN A 223 6.47 -9.95 -3.20
N PHE A 224 6.22 -9.62 -4.47
CA PHE A 224 6.87 -10.25 -5.63
C PHE A 224 7.61 -9.24 -6.49
#